data_AF-A0A956QT74-F1
#
_entry.id   AF-A0A956QT74-F1
#
_cell.length_a   1.000
_cell.length_b   1.000
_cell.length_c   1.000
_cell.angle_alpha   90.00
_cell.angle_beta   90.00
_cell.angle_gamma   90.00
#
_symmetry.space_group_name_H-M   'P 1'
#
loop_
_entity.id
_entity.type
_entity.pdbx_description
1 polymer ?
#
loop_
_entity_poly.entity_id
_entity_poly.type
_entity_poly.pdbx_seq_one_letter_code
_entity_poly.pdbx_strand_id
1 'polypeptide(L)'
;MQTQRLTPAFGHPSPHGPPYVSSRFGTAAGAAMGRAMGAALPWSVTIHTNQVLSRSFLDIFGYYPGMLIVSRNLYERLEKGLNALLWFGLGIFAPMGVETVYNRHYGNRLRAKYGMPSNLNQVRASLFRSPLKWFRQIGVDSPMQLPFEWLDPTFKGRKPPKQLAYIAKGLGINVAKLGNLLKNPGFRRDVMRGKSRIMLIDLGLFAIAGQLTFWGKNWMTERLAHRKGFSGIFKYTSADYTKQAAEHYEQQKKDRIAASIVVGVLGALGLPLLVNRVVQSPAKTGLVKSLKRLMPAFNYSNAIFMSKWVLLWNLFANYLTPEFLSCRDSNEVRETAWKEGVASALYFGGDDVFAGLGAAWITRNASGHVKKQLAKIPLLKPRRQWLLNGKLPLAQSLMRVYQETGANPKHPLYRLARNNAWWSLVITVALLGFITPLLNNWYTKQKIMSEITPQQPTDPRINPTARPRHAPRSGYGHPPPLPAWPLETPSRRVGLTPTGTNRTGV
;
A
#
# COMPACT_ATOMS: atom_id res chain seq x y z
N MET A 1 56.98 45.53 -44.08
CA MET A 1 55.63 45.90 -44.57
C MET A 1 54.71 44.73 -44.25
N GLN A 2 53.89 44.84 -43.19
CA GLN A 2 52.42 45.04 -43.26
C GLN A 2 51.70 43.88 -43.98
N THR A 3 50.66 43.21 -43.48
CA THR A 3 49.86 43.30 -42.25
C THR A 3 49.00 42.03 -42.13
N GLN A 4 48.60 41.71 -40.90
CA GLN A 4 47.65 40.66 -40.48
C GLN A 4 46.28 40.76 -41.18
N ARG A 5 45.57 39.62 -41.28
CA ARG A 5 44.17 39.48 -40.80
C ARG A 5 43.87 38.05 -40.37
N LEU A 6 43.45 37.94 -39.11
CA LEU A 6 42.98 36.73 -38.42
C LEU A 6 41.44 36.71 -38.38
N THR A 7 40.91 35.47 -38.38
CA THR A 7 39.64 34.98 -37.77
C THR A 7 38.27 35.33 -38.38
N PRO A 8 37.17 34.57 -38.08
CA PRO A 8 37.06 33.15 -37.65
C PRO A 8 35.87 32.34 -38.24
N ALA A 9 35.87 31.03 -37.94
CA ALA A 9 34.74 30.14 -37.59
C ALA A 9 33.47 30.07 -38.46
N PHE A 10 33.13 28.86 -38.94
CA PHE A 10 31.87 28.17 -38.58
C PHE A 10 32.05 26.65 -38.77
N GLY A 11 31.99 25.92 -37.65
CA GLY A 11 32.01 24.47 -37.63
C GLY A 11 30.65 23.89 -37.99
N HIS A 12 30.63 22.88 -38.84
CA HIS A 12 29.46 22.05 -39.07
C HIS A 12 29.16 21.22 -37.81
N PRO A 13 27.90 21.17 -37.34
CA PRO A 13 27.49 20.33 -36.22
C PRO A 13 27.45 18.86 -36.64
N SER A 14 28.20 18.03 -35.91
CA SER A 14 28.15 16.58 -35.96
C SER A 14 26.74 16.04 -35.60
N PRO A 15 26.21 15.00 -36.27
CA PRO A 15 24.94 14.37 -35.93
C PRO A 15 25.14 13.35 -34.79
N HIS A 16 25.71 13.79 -33.68
CA HIS A 16 25.70 13.03 -32.43
C HIS A 16 24.59 13.59 -31.55
N GLY A 17 23.38 13.06 -31.75
CA GLY A 17 22.31 13.21 -30.77
C GLY A 17 22.79 12.76 -29.38
N PRO A 18 22.27 13.35 -28.30
CA PRO A 18 22.78 13.12 -26.96
C PRO A 18 22.78 11.62 -26.63
N PRO A 19 23.88 11.08 -26.09
CA PRO A 19 23.94 9.67 -25.73
C PRO A 19 22.83 9.39 -24.72
N TYR A 20 22.05 8.35 -25.00
CA TYR A 20 21.08 7.77 -24.08
C TYR A 20 21.67 7.75 -22.67
N VAL A 21 21.13 8.59 -21.79
CA VAL A 21 21.37 8.51 -20.34
C VAL A 21 20.62 7.26 -19.87
N SER A 22 21.20 6.10 -20.18
CA SER A 22 20.93 4.87 -19.48
C SER A 22 21.28 5.13 -18.03
N SER A 23 20.29 4.92 -17.17
CA SER A 23 20.46 4.97 -15.74
C SER A 23 21.69 4.12 -15.37
N ARG A 24 22.80 4.76 -14.97
CA ARG A 24 23.96 4.08 -14.38
C ARG A 24 23.49 3.40 -13.09
N PHE A 25 23.00 2.18 -13.26
CA PHE A 25 22.68 1.16 -12.28
C PHE A 25 23.42 -0.08 -12.73
N GLY A 26 24.39 -0.52 -11.92
CA GLY A 26 25.06 -1.80 -12.13
C GLY A 26 26.55 -1.65 -12.33
N THR A 27 27.29 -1.98 -11.27
CA THR A 27 28.55 -2.75 -11.33
C THR A 27 28.95 -3.21 -9.92
N ALA A 28 28.81 -2.35 -8.90
CA ALA A 28 29.13 -2.68 -7.50
C ALA A 28 27.97 -3.39 -6.74
N ALA A 29 26.74 -2.87 -6.81
CA ALA A 29 25.57 -3.45 -6.11
C ALA A 29 25.25 -4.90 -6.52
N GLY A 30 25.57 -5.28 -7.77
CA GLY A 30 25.43 -6.64 -8.25
C GLY A 30 26.46 -7.63 -7.68
N ALA A 31 27.64 -7.16 -7.22
CA ALA A 31 28.64 -8.01 -6.57
C ALA A 31 28.21 -8.44 -5.15
N ALA A 32 27.45 -7.58 -4.47
CA ALA A 32 26.92 -7.86 -3.14
C ALA A 32 25.68 -8.77 -3.15
N MET A 33 24.85 -8.71 -4.20
CA MET A 33 23.69 -9.61 -4.36
C MET A 33 24.09 -11.10 -4.32
N GLY A 34 25.22 -11.47 -4.93
CA GLY A 34 25.68 -12.86 -4.99
C GLY A 34 26.13 -13.46 -3.65
N ARG A 35 26.55 -12.63 -2.69
CA ARG A 35 26.95 -13.06 -1.34
C ARG A 35 25.84 -12.91 -0.30
N ALA A 36 25.03 -11.86 -0.39
CA ALA A 36 23.93 -11.63 0.57
C ALA A 36 22.74 -12.59 0.37
N MET A 37 22.48 -13.07 -0.85
CA MET A 37 21.32 -13.94 -1.13
C MET A 37 21.57 -15.44 -0.90
N GLY A 38 22.78 -15.83 -0.48
CA GLY A 38 23.03 -17.15 0.12
C GLY A 38 22.59 -17.24 1.58
N ALA A 39 22.37 -16.08 2.22
CA ALA A 39 21.80 -15.96 3.55
C ALA A 39 20.40 -15.36 3.46
N ALA A 40 19.49 -15.88 4.26
CA ALA A 40 18.21 -15.26 4.57
C ALA A 40 18.30 -13.71 4.71
N LEU A 41 17.55 -12.94 3.90
CA LEU A 41 17.43 -11.50 4.08
C LEU A 41 16.89 -11.19 5.49
N PRO A 42 17.41 -10.16 6.20
CA PRO A 42 16.81 -9.70 7.44
C PRO A 42 15.34 -9.31 7.22
N TRP A 43 14.52 -9.52 8.25
CA TRP A 43 13.07 -9.29 8.18
C TRP A 43 12.71 -7.85 7.79
N SER A 44 13.42 -6.87 8.32
CA SER A 44 13.23 -5.45 7.97
C SER A 44 13.44 -5.18 6.47
N VAL A 45 14.41 -5.86 5.86
CA VAL A 45 14.69 -5.75 4.42
C VAL A 45 13.61 -6.49 3.62
N THR A 46 13.16 -7.65 4.10
CA THR A 46 12.11 -8.45 3.46
C THR A 46 10.77 -7.72 3.42
N ILE A 47 10.32 -7.18 4.57
CA ILE A 47 9.11 -6.35 4.65
C ILE A 47 9.24 -5.15 3.71
N HIS A 48 10.32 -4.37 3.84
CA HIS A 48 10.45 -3.11 3.10
C HIS A 48 10.58 -3.31 1.58
N THR A 49 11.07 -4.46 1.13
CA THR A 49 11.20 -4.76 -0.31
C THR A 49 9.94 -5.38 -0.91
N ASN A 50 9.04 -5.84 -0.07
CA ASN A 50 7.80 -6.47 -0.44
C ASN A 50 6.63 -5.54 -0.09
N GLN A 51 6.10 -4.88 -1.10
CA GLN A 51 5.11 -3.82 -0.91
C GLN A 51 3.83 -4.38 -0.27
N VAL A 52 3.28 -5.48 -0.80
CA VAL A 52 2.07 -6.12 -0.22
C VAL A 52 2.29 -6.50 1.24
N LEU A 53 3.42 -7.12 1.56
CA LEU A 53 3.73 -7.50 2.95
C LEU A 53 3.95 -6.26 3.84
N SER A 54 4.62 -5.23 3.34
CA SER A 54 4.79 -3.95 4.04
C SER A 54 3.47 -3.29 4.35
N ARG A 55 2.54 -3.28 3.37
CA ARG A 55 1.18 -2.76 3.55
C ARG A 55 0.46 -3.54 4.61
N SER A 56 0.45 -4.86 4.46
CA SER A 56 -0.28 -5.74 5.36
C SER A 56 0.25 -5.59 6.77
N PHE A 57 1.58 -5.50 6.94
CA PHE A 57 2.20 -5.25 8.25
C PHE A 57 1.78 -3.90 8.84
N LEU A 58 1.82 -2.82 8.05
CA LEU A 58 1.34 -1.50 8.45
C LEU A 58 -0.15 -1.52 8.84
N ASP A 59 -0.95 -2.23 8.06
CA ASP A 59 -2.38 -2.32 8.24
C ASP A 59 -2.73 -3.10 9.52
N ILE A 60 -2.14 -4.29 9.70
CA ILE A 60 -2.39 -5.20 10.82
C ILE A 60 -1.87 -4.63 12.15
N PHE A 61 -0.64 -4.10 12.16
CA PHE A 61 0.03 -3.71 13.42
C PHE A 61 -0.05 -2.22 13.70
N GLY A 62 -0.54 -1.42 12.76
CA GLY A 62 -0.54 0.03 12.88
C GLY A 62 -1.89 0.67 12.61
N TYR A 63 -2.34 0.65 11.36
CA TYR A 63 -3.53 1.37 10.91
C TYR A 63 -4.80 0.83 11.59
N TYR A 64 -5.09 -0.46 11.47
CA TYR A 64 -6.34 -1.02 12.01
C TYR A 64 -6.41 -1.03 13.54
N PRO A 65 -5.34 -1.35 14.30
CA PRO A 65 -5.37 -1.23 15.75
C PRO A 65 -5.72 0.19 16.22
N GLY A 66 -5.09 1.22 15.63
CA GLY A 66 -5.43 2.61 15.94
C GLY A 66 -6.89 2.94 15.59
N MET A 67 -7.33 2.54 14.38
CA MET A 67 -8.72 2.71 13.92
C MET A 67 -9.73 2.03 14.85
N LEU A 68 -9.43 0.85 15.38
CA LEU A 68 -10.28 0.13 16.33
C LEU A 68 -10.39 0.87 17.66
N ILE A 69 -9.28 1.39 18.18
CA ILE A 69 -9.23 2.17 19.42
C ILE A 69 -10.09 3.44 19.30
N VAL A 70 -9.92 4.18 18.20
CA VAL A 70 -10.57 5.49 17.98
C VAL A 70 -11.95 5.40 17.34
N SER A 71 -12.44 4.18 17.05
CA SER A 71 -13.78 3.96 16.50
C SER A 71 -14.87 4.47 17.45
N ARG A 72 -15.91 5.06 16.88
CA ARG A 72 -16.96 5.81 17.61
C ARG A 72 -17.97 4.90 18.29
N ASN A 73 -18.17 3.69 17.77
CA ASN A 73 -19.12 2.69 18.28
C ASN A 73 -18.69 1.26 17.92
N LEU A 74 -19.42 0.27 18.45
CA LEU A 74 -19.13 -1.16 18.27
C LEU A 74 -19.22 -1.61 16.81
N TYR A 75 -20.19 -1.11 16.04
CA TYR A 75 -20.39 -1.51 14.65
C TYR A 75 -19.27 -0.99 13.75
N GLU A 76 -18.82 0.25 13.96
CA GLU A 76 -17.63 0.76 13.27
C GLU A 76 -16.40 -0.08 13.62
N ARG A 77 -16.21 -0.44 14.90
CA ARG A 77 -15.10 -1.34 15.30
C ARG A 77 -15.15 -2.67 14.56
N LEU A 78 -16.33 -3.27 14.47
CA LEU A 78 -16.53 -4.53 13.76
C LEU A 78 -16.17 -4.41 12.28
N GLU A 79 -16.62 -3.35 11.59
CA GLU A 79 -16.26 -3.10 10.19
C GLU A 79 -14.74 -2.92 10.01
N LYS A 80 -14.06 -2.20 10.92
CA LYS A 80 -12.60 -2.06 10.86
C LYS A 80 -11.87 -3.36 11.18
N GLY A 81 -12.41 -4.19 12.07
CA GLY A 81 -11.88 -5.52 12.38
C GLY A 81 -11.96 -6.46 11.18
N LEU A 82 -13.09 -6.46 10.45
CA LEU A 82 -13.22 -7.23 9.21
C LEU A 82 -12.24 -6.78 8.14
N ASN A 83 -12.06 -5.46 7.98
CA ASN A 83 -11.05 -4.93 7.06
C ASN A 83 -9.63 -5.39 7.46
N ALA A 84 -9.30 -5.45 8.75
CA ALA A 84 -8.02 -5.96 9.22
C ALA A 84 -7.82 -7.46 8.88
N LEU A 85 -8.86 -8.28 9.07
CA LEU A 85 -8.84 -9.70 8.72
C LEU A 85 -8.69 -9.91 7.22
N LEU A 86 -9.33 -9.07 6.39
CA LEU A 86 -9.16 -9.08 4.94
C LEU A 86 -7.68 -8.88 4.57
N TRP A 87 -7.03 -7.84 5.10
CA TRP A 87 -5.62 -7.56 4.81
C TRP A 87 -4.68 -8.62 5.37
N PHE A 88 -5.03 -9.25 6.49
CA PHE A 88 -4.32 -10.42 7.00
C PHE A 88 -4.40 -11.60 6.02
N GLY A 89 -5.62 -11.90 5.54
CA GLY A 89 -5.90 -12.92 4.54
C GLY A 89 -5.15 -12.71 3.23
N LEU A 90 -5.35 -11.55 2.61
CA LEU A 90 -4.78 -11.22 1.31
C LEU A 90 -3.29 -10.89 1.35
N GLY A 91 -2.81 -10.35 2.46
CA GLY A 91 -1.44 -9.91 2.63
C GLY A 91 -0.45 -11.01 2.94
N ILE A 92 -0.91 -12.01 3.69
CA ILE A 92 -0.09 -13.09 4.21
C ILE A 92 -0.53 -14.41 3.58
N PHE A 93 -1.78 -14.83 3.77
CA PHE A 93 -2.21 -16.17 3.37
C PHE A 93 -2.39 -16.36 1.86
N ALA A 94 -2.90 -15.37 1.13
CA ALA A 94 -3.07 -15.49 -0.32
C ALA A 94 -1.72 -15.70 -1.05
N PRO A 95 -0.67 -14.90 -0.81
CA PRO A 95 0.66 -15.16 -1.36
C PRO A 95 1.19 -16.55 -1.01
N MET A 96 0.94 -17.02 0.22
CA MET A 96 1.32 -18.36 0.65
C MET A 96 0.61 -19.46 -0.15
N GLY A 97 -0.70 -19.31 -0.37
CA GLY A 97 -1.52 -20.20 -1.16
C GLY A 97 -1.08 -20.24 -2.62
N VAL A 98 -0.87 -19.07 -3.24
CA VAL A 98 -0.40 -18.95 -4.63
C VAL A 98 0.97 -19.59 -4.81
N GLU A 99 1.89 -19.38 -3.87
CA GLU A 99 3.20 -20.01 -3.94
C GLU A 99 3.11 -21.54 -3.84
N THR A 100 2.37 -22.02 -2.84
CA THR A 100 2.29 -23.45 -2.49
C THR A 100 1.54 -24.26 -3.54
N VAL A 101 0.41 -23.74 -4.02
CA VAL A 101 -0.49 -24.44 -4.94
C VAL A 101 -0.09 -24.21 -6.39
N TYR A 102 0.10 -22.95 -6.79
CA TYR A 102 0.28 -22.61 -8.20
C TYR A 102 1.75 -22.58 -8.61
N ASN A 103 2.58 -21.75 -7.97
CA ASN A 103 3.97 -21.57 -8.40
C ASN A 103 4.79 -22.85 -8.31
N ARG A 104 4.59 -23.63 -7.24
CA ARG A 104 5.27 -24.92 -7.08
C ARG A 104 4.86 -25.91 -8.16
N HIS A 105 3.56 -26.09 -8.37
CA HIS A 105 3.04 -27.04 -9.36
C HIS A 105 3.44 -26.65 -10.78
N TYR A 106 3.21 -25.40 -11.15
CA TYR A 106 3.52 -24.89 -12.48
C TYR A 106 5.03 -24.82 -12.72
N GLY A 107 5.80 -24.38 -11.72
CA GLY A 107 7.26 -24.36 -11.78
C GLY A 107 7.86 -25.75 -11.99
N ASN A 108 7.36 -26.77 -11.29
CA ASN A 108 7.77 -28.16 -11.48
C ASN A 108 7.44 -28.68 -12.88
N ARG A 109 6.25 -28.36 -13.41
CA ARG A 109 5.88 -28.70 -14.80
C ARG A 109 6.84 -28.07 -15.82
N LEU A 110 7.22 -26.81 -15.63
CA LEU A 110 8.23 -26.16 -16.49
C LEU A 110 9.60 -26.80 -16.33
N ARG A 111 10.00 -27.14 -15.10
CA ARG A 111 11.28 -27.81 -14.84
C ARG A 111 11.35 -29.15 -15.57
N ALA A 112 10.31 -29.97 -15.47
CA ALA A 112 10.21 -31.23 -16.20
C ALA A 112 10.25 -31.01 -17.73
N LYS A 113 9.43 -30.10 -18.25
CA LYS A 113 9.32 -29.83 -19.70
C LYS A 113 10.63 -29.33 -20.33
N TYR A 114 11.42 -28.56 -19.60
CA TYR A 114 12.64 -27.93 -20.11
C TYR A 114 13.93 -28.51 -19.51
N GLY A 115 13.84 -29.69 -18.88
CA GLY A 115 14.98 -30.44 -18.36
C GLY A 115 15.76 -29.71 -17.26
N MET A 116 15.10 -28.95 -16.39
CA MET A 116 15.72 -28.33 -15.22
C MET A 116 15.61 -29.28 -14.01
N PRO A 117 16.62 -29.35 -13.12
CA PRO A 117 16.56 -30.24 -11.97
C PRO A 117 15.41 -29.86 -11.03
N SER A 118 14.81 -30.84 -10.36
CA SER A 118 13.76 -30.61 -9.36
C SER A 118 14.34 -30.37 -7.97
N ASN A 119 13.98 -29.28 -7.30
CA ASN A 119 14.33 -29.02 -5.89
C ASN A 119 13.24 -29.45 -4.90
N LEU A 120 12.39 -30.41 -5.30
CA LEU A 120 11.18 -30.81 -4.56
C LEU A 120 11.44 -31.23 -3.10
N ASN A 121 12.62 -31.82 -2.83
CA ASN A 121 13.00 -32.37 -1.53
C ASN A 121 13.49 -31.32 -0.52
N GLN A 122 14.11 -30.21 -0.96
CA GLN A 122 14.62 -29.18 -0.04
C GLN A 122 13.51 -28.31 0.58
N VAL A 123 12.40 -28.11 -0.13
CA VAL A 123 11.33 -27.18 0.29
C VAL A 123 10.28 -27.86 1.17
N ARG A 124 10.03 -29.18 0.98
CA ARG A 124 9.05 -29.92 1.81
C ARG A 124 9.51 -30.02 3.28
N ALA A 125 10.82 -30.08 3.50
CA ALA A 125 11.40 -30.11 4.85
C ALA A 125 11.39 -28.74 5.55
N SER A 126 11.36 -27.61 4.81
CA SER A 126 11.43 -26.27 5.42
C SER A 126 10.07 -25.74 5.88
N LEU A 127 8.98 -26.12 5.22
CA LEU A 127 7.62 -25.66 5.53
C LEU A 127 7.14 -26.11 6.92
N PHE A 128 7.44 -27.35 7.31
CA PHE A 128 7.04 -27.91 8.61
C PHE A 128 8.02 -27.59 9.75
N ARG A 129 9.30 -27.33 9.45
CA ARG A 129 10.32 -27.09 10.50
C ARG A 129 10.41 -25.62 10.92
N SER A 130 10.06 -24.67 10.04
CA SER A 130 10.04 -23.25 10.39
C SER A 130 9.29 -22.45 9.32
N PRO A 131 8.05 -21.99 9.60
CA PRO A 131 7.30 -21.10 8.71
C PRO A 131 8.11 -19.86 8.32
N LEU A 132 8.93 -19.35 9.27
CA LEU A 132 9.87 -18.24 9.07
C LEU A 132 10.98 -18.56 8.06
N LYS A 133 11.59 -19.75 8.09
CA LYS A 133 12.59 -20.13 7.06
C LYS A 133 11.94 -20.33 5.71
N TRP A 134 10.72 -20.86 5.68
CA TRP A 134 9.95 -21.02 4.46
C TRP A 134 9.68 -19.66 3.79
N PHE A 135 9.20 -18.65 4.53
CA PHE A 135 9.03 -17.27 4.02
C PHE A 135 10.29 -16.69 3.35
N ARG A 136 11.48 -17.16 3.72
CA ARG A 136 12.75 -16.69 3.15
C ARG A 136 13.18 -17.45 1.90
N GLN A 137 12.65 -18.64 1.66
CA GLN A 137 12.95 -19.48 0.48
C GLN A 137 11.88 -19.40 -0.61
N ILE A 138 10.71 -18.89 -0.27
CA ILE A 138 9.57 -18.63 -1.14
C ILE A 138 10.04 -17.91 -2.45
N GLY A 139 9.79 -18.55 -3.60
CA GLY A 139 9.97 -17.99 -4.93
C GLY A 139 11.35 -18.10 -5.56
N VAL A 140 12.44 -18.29 -4.80
CA VAL A 140 13.85 -18.24 -5.28
C VAL A 140 14.15 -19.22 -6.42
N ASP A 141 13.37 -20.28 -6.47
CA ASP A 141 13.60 -21.44 -7.32
C ASP A 141 12.65 -21.49 -8.53
N SER A 142 11.85 -20.46 -8.77
CA SER A 142 10.82 -20.52 -9.83
C SER A 142 11.29 -19.90 -11.15
N PRO A 143 10.99 -20.52 -12.32
CA PRO A 143 11.12 -19.83 -13.61
C PRO A 143 10.32 -18.53 -13.68
N MET A 144 9.32 -18.37 -12.81
CA MET A 144 8.53 -17.15 -12.67
C MET A 144 9.34 -15.96 -12.13
N GLN A 145 10.57 -16.16 -11.65
CA GLN A 145 11.46 -15.06 -11.26
C GLN A 145 12.00 -14.25 -12.44
N LEU A 146 11.93 -14.79 -13.67
CA LEU A 146 12.45 -14.12 -14.85
C LEU A 146 11.75 -12.77 -15.07
N PRO A 147 12.46 -11.64 -15.19
CA PRO A 147 11.81 -10.36 -15.49
C PRO A 147 11.02 -10.40 -16.80
N PHE A 148 9.89 -9.69 -16.87
CA PHE A 148 9.05 -9.62 -18.08
C PHE A 148 9.85 -9.19 -19.32
N GLU A 149 10.78 -8.25 -19.14
CA GLU A 149 11.64 -7.76 -20.23
C GLU A 149 12.54 -8.84 -20.82
N TRP A 150 12.90 -9.87 -20.05
CA TRP A 150 13.76 -10.95 -20.54
C TRP A 150 12.99 -11.95 -21.40
N LEU A 151 11.67 -11.93 -21.31
CA LEU A 151 10.73 -12.75 -22.07
C LEU A 151 10.31 -12.05 -23.38
N ASP A 152 10.61 -10.77 -23.54
CA ASP A 152 10.43 -10.02 -24.79
C ASP A 152 11.66 -10.21 -25.72
N PRO A 153 11.51 -10.81 -26.92
CA PRO A 153 12.61 -10.93 -27.90
C PRO A 153 13.19 -9.59 -28.36
N THR A 154 12.38 -8.54 -28.34
CA THR A 154 12.74 -7.22 -28.87
C THR A 154 13.44 -6.34 -27.83
N PHE A 155 13.50 -6.78 -26.58
CA PHE A 155 14.12 -6.01 -25.51
C PHE A 155 15.64 -6.03 -25.65
N LYS A 156 16.21 -4.91 -26.11
CA LYS A 156 17.66 -4.72 -26.31
C LYS A 156 18.44 -4.39 -25.04
N GLY A 157 17.80 -4.40 -23.86
CA GLY A 157 18.48 -4.10 -22.61
C GLY A 157 19.51 -5.18 -22.26
N ARG A 158 20.69 -4.76 -21.78
CA ARG A 158 21.70 -5.70 -21.29
C ARG A 158 21.12 -6.48 -20.11
N LYS A 159 21.09 -7.81 -20.23
CA LYS A 159 20.79 -8.71 -19.11
C LYS A 159 22.00 -8.69 -18.17
N PRO A 160 21.89 -8.23 -16.92
CA PRO A 160 23.05 -8.14 -16.03
C PRO A 160 23.63 -9.54 -15.79
N PRO A 161 24.92 -9.80 -16.09
CA PRO A 161 25.52 -11.14 -16.00
C PRO A 161 25.34 -11.79 -14.62
N LYS A 162 25.40 -10.99 -13.55
CA LYS A 162 25.23 -11.45 -12.17
C LYS A 162 23.79 -11.85 -11.83
N GLN A 163 22.79 -11.14 -12.37
CA GLN A 163 21.38 -11.49 -12.18
C GLN A 163 21.03 -12.76 -12.97
N LEU A 164 21.61 -12.91 -14.16
CA LEU A 164 21.56 -14.15 -14.94
C LEU A 164 22.16 -15.33 -14.17
N ALA A 165 23.36 -15.16 -13.60
CA ALA A 165 24.00 -16.19 -12.77
C ALA A 165 23.17 -16.56 -11.54
N TYR A 166 22.56 -15.58 -10.89
CA TYR A 166 21.70 -15.80 -9.73
C TYR A 166 20.45 -16.61 -10.10
N ILE A 167 19.71 -16.18 -11.12
CA ILE A 167 18.49 -16.90 -11.55
C ILE A 167 18.86 -18.30 -12.06
N ALA A 168 19.95 -18.43 -12.81
CA ALA A 168 20.44 -19.74 -13.26
C ALA A 168 20.73 -20.65 -12.04
N LYS A 169 21.41 -20.13 -11.01
CA LYS A 169 21.68 -20.86 -9.76
C LYS A 169 20.39 -21.29 -9.04
N GLY A 170 19.41 -20.41 -8.87
CA GLY A 170 18.12 -20.75 -8.24
C GLY A 170 17.32 -21.79 -9.04
N LEU A 171 17.47 -21.78 -10.37
CA LEU A 171 16.92 -22.81 -11.25
C LEU A 171 17.73 -24.11 -11.30
N GLY A 172 18.90 -24.17 -10.63
CA GLY A 172 19.80 -25.30 -10.65
C GLY A 172 20.44 -25.55 -12.03
N ILE A 173 20.59 -24.52 -12.86
CA ILE A 173 21.19 -24.59 -14.19
C ILE A 173 22.35 -23.60 -14.33
N ASN A 174 23.20 -23.80 -15.34
CA ASN A 174 24.24 -22.82 -15.66
C ASN A 174 23.70 -21.67 -16.52
N VAL A 175 24.47 -20.58 -16.61
CA VAL A 175 24.08 -19.36 -17.35
C VAL A 175 23.88 -19.64 -18.84
N ALA A 176 24.67 -20.53 -19.44
CA ALA A 176 24.57 -20.89 -20.85
C ALA A 176 23.22 -21.56 -21.16
N LYS A 177 22.82 -22.54 -20.34
CA LYS A 177 21.53 -23.22 -20.45
C LYS A 177 20.37 -22.25 -20.27
N LEU A 178 20.44 -21.34 -19.30
CA LEU A 178 19.43 -20.28 -19.15
C LEU A 178 19.38 -19.37 -20.39
N GLY A 179 20.53 -19.02 -20.95
CA GLY A 179 20.62 -18.27 -22.20
C GLY A 179 19.92 -18.97 -23.37
N ASN A 180 20.11 -20.28 -23.52
CA ASN A 180 19.44 -21.10 -24.54
C ASN A 180 17.93 -21.19 -24.31
N LEU A 181 17.49 -21.39 -23.06
CA LEU A 181 16.06 -21.38 -22.72
C LEU A 181 15.40 -20.02 -23.06
N LEU A 182 16.08 -18.90 -22.80
CA LEU A 182 15.57 -17.57 -23.14
C LEU A 182 15.49 -17.32 -24.66
N LYS A 183 16.19 -18.10 -25.49
CA LYS A 183 16.04 -18.07 -26.95
C LYS A 183 14.84 -18.91 -27.41
N ASN A 184 14.47 -19.93 -26.64
CA ASN A 184 13.33 -20.81 -26.95
C ASN A 184 11.99 -20.06 -26.81
N PRO A 185 11.20 -19.91 -27.90
CA PRO A 185 9.92 -19.20 -27.86
C PRO A 185 8.87 -19.91 -27.01
N GLY A 186 8.86 -21.25 -26.98
CA GLY A 186 7.96 -22.04 -26.14
C GLY A 186 8.19 -21.77 -24.66
N PHE A 187 9.46 -21.78 -24.24
CA PHE A 187 9.84 -21.48 -22.85
C PHE A 187 9.36 -20.09 -22.42
N ARG A 188 9.61 -19.07 -23.25
CA ARG A 188 9.16 -17.70 -22.96
C ARG A 188 7.65 -17.59 -22.84
N ARG A 189 6.89 -18.18 -23.77
CA ARG A 189 5.42 -18.18 -23.73
C ARG A 189 4.89 -18.87 -22.47
N ASP A 190 5.47 -20.01 -22.10
CA ASP A 190 5.04 -20.76 -20.92
C ASP A 190 5.35 -20.00 -19.63
N VAL A 191 6.53 -19.36 -19.52
CA VAL A 191 6.86 -18.51 -18.38
C VAL A 191 5.93 -17.29 -18.32
N MET A 192 5.67 -16.63 -19.45
CA MET A 192 4.73 -15.51 -19.53
C MET A 192 3.33 -15.89 -19.08
N ARG A 193 2.79 -17.01 -19.58
CA ARG A 193 1.48 -17.53 -19.17
C ARG A 193 1.43 -17.82 -17.68
N GLY A 194 2.50 -18.40 -17.14
CA GLY A 194 2.64 -18.64 -15.71
C GLY A 194 2.50 -17.35 -14.91
N LYS A 195 3.26 -16.31 -15.28
CA LYS A 195 3.23 -14.99 -14.63
C LYS A 195 1.89 -14.27 -14.74
N SER A 196 1.29 -14.27 -15.93
CA SER A 196 -0.02 -13.65 -16.14
C SER A 196 -1.09 -14.35 -15.31
N ARG A 197 -1.00 -15.67 -15.11
CA ARG A 197 -1.93 -16.42 -14.26
C ARG A 197 -1.73 -16.12 -12.77
N ILE A 198 -0.49 -16.00 -12.28
CA ILE A 198 -0.23 -15.55 -10.91
C ILE A 198 -0.89 -14.19 -10.69
N MET A 199 -0.63 -13.25 -11.60
CA MET A 199 -1.20 -11.91 -11.53
C MET A 199 -2.72 -11.92 -11.58
N LEU A 200 -3.32 -12.78 -12.42
CA LEU A 200 -4.76 -12.96 -12.47
C LEU A 200 -5.34 -13.52 -11.18
N ILE A 201 -4.70 -14.54 -10.59
CA ILE A 201 -5.13 -15.13 -9.32
C ILE A 201 -5.07 -14.08 -8.22
N ASP A 202 -3.95 -13.37 -8.09
CA ASP A 202 -3.77 -12.34 -7.07
C ASP A 202 -4.79 -11.22 -7.20
N LEU A 203 -4.93 -10.64 -8.40
CA LEU A 203 -5.91 -9.56 -8.62
C LEU A 203 -7.35 -10.07 -8.47
N GLY A 204 -7.64 -11.30 -8.89
CA GLY A 204 -8.95 -11.93 -8.75
C GLY A 204 -9.32 -12.18 -7.29
N LEU A 205 -8.37 -12.68 -6.47
CA LEU A 205 -8.55 -12.84 -5.03
C LEU A 205 -8.84 -11.51 -4.35
N PHE A 206 -8.10 -10.46 -4.69
CA PHE A 206 -8.39 -9.12 -4.18
C PHE A 206 -9.74 -8.58 -4.64
N ALA A 207 -10.14 -8.80 -5.89
CA ALA A 207 -11.45 -8.38 -6.38
C ALA A 207 -12.57 -9.08 -5.60
N ILE A 208 -12.52 -10.41 -5.47
CA ILE A 208 -13.51 -11.20 -4.73
C ILE A 208 -13.56 -10.74 -3.27
N ALA A 209 -12.40 -10.67 -2.62
CA ALA A 209 -12.34 -10.37 -1.21
C ALA A 209 -12.72 -8.91 -0.89
N GLY A 210 -12.44 -7.97 -1.81
CA GLY A 210 -12.96 -6.62 -1.77
C GLY A 210 -14.49 -6.59 -1.83
N GLN A 211 -15.10 -7.28 -2.81
CA GLN A 211 -16.58 -7.36 -2.88
C GLN A 211 -17.18 -7.96 -1.59
N LEU A 212 -16.67 -9.11 -1.16
CA LEU A 212 -17.18 -9.82 0.02
C LEU A 212 -17.05 -8.96 1.28
N THR A 213 -15.94 -8.25 1.45
CA THR A 213 -15.70 -7.45 2.65
C THR A 213 -16.57 -6.20 2.67
N PHE A 214 -16.62 -5.43 1.59
CA PHE A 214 -17.34 -4.15 1.60
C PHE A 214 -18.85 -4.30 1.61
N TRP A 215 -19.38 -5.19 0.77
CA TRP A 215 -20.82 -5.46 0.77
C TRP A 215 -21.24 -6.32 1.97
N GLY A 216 -20.41 -7.31 2.35
CA GLY A 216 -20.67 -8.19 3.49
C GLY A 216 -20.62 -7.45 4.82
N LYS A 217 -19.66 -6.54 5.04
CA LYS A 217 -19.63 -5.74 6.27
C LYS A 217 -20.84 -4.83 6.39
N ASN A 218 -21.29 -4.20 5.30
CA ASN A 218 -22.48 -3.36 5.31
C ASN A 218 -23.73 -4.17 5.65
N TRP A 219 -23.89 -5.32 5.00
CA TRP A 219 -24.99 -6.25 5.29
C TRP A 219 -24.99 -6.70 6.76
N MET A 220 -23.82 -7.08 7.28
CA MET A 220 -23.68 -7.53 8.66
C MET A 220 -23.96 -6.40 9.65
N THR A 221 -23.45 -5.20 9.41
CA THR A 221 -23.73 -4.04 10.26
C THR A 221 -25.22 -3.68 10.25
N GLU A 222 -25.86 -3.67 9.08
CA GLU A 222 -27.30 -3.41 8.96
C GLU A 222 -28.11 -4.45 9.77
N ARG A 223 -27.71 -5.73 9.67
CA ARG A 223 -28.38 -6.83 10.37
C ARG A 223 -28.22 -6.78 11.87
N LEU A 224 -27.02 -6.45 12.37
CA LEU A 224 -26.72 -6.40 13.80
C LEU A 224 -27.23 -5.11 14.47
N ALA A 225 -27.13 -3.97 13.77
CA ALA A 225 -27.56 -2.69 14.31
C ALA A 225 -29.06 -2.43 14.15
N HIS A 226 -29.77 -3.25 13.37
CA HIS A 226 -31.16 -3.03 12.95
C HIS A 226 -31.36 -1.61 12.37
N ARG A 227 -30.33 -1.09 11.70
CA ARG A 227 -30.25 0.30 11.26
C ARG A 227 -29.49 0.42 9.96
N LYS A 228 -30.05 1.19 9.02
CA LYS A 228 -29.44 1.50 7.72
C LYS A 228 -28.53 2.73 7.80
N GLY A 229 -27.71 2.92 6.78
CA GLY A 229 -26.83 4.09 6.65
C GLY A 229 -25.47 3.93 7.31
N PHE A 230 -24.69 5.01 7.31
CA PHE A 230 -23.31 4.99 7.75
C PHE A 230 -23.17 4.70 9.26
N SER A 231 -22.52 3.60 9.59
CA SER A 231 -22.36 3.15 10.98
C SER A 231 -21.53 4.12 11.83
N GLY A 232 -20.62 4.88 11.21
CA GLY A 232 -19.78 5.86 11.89
C GLY A 232 -20.55 7.01 12.56
N ILE A 233 -21.81 7.25 12.19
CA ILE A 233 -22.62 8.35 12.75
C ILE A 233 -23.75 7.86 13.67
N PHE A 234 -23.88 6.55 13.90
CA PHE A 234 -24.99 5.99 14.70
C PHE A 234 -25.04 6.51 16.13
N LYS A 235 -23.89 6.87 16.71
CA LYS A 235 -23.80 7.42 18.07
C LYS A 235 -24.40 8.83 18.20
N TYR A 236 -24.53 9.57 17.10
CA TYR A 236 -24.85 11.00 17.13
C TYR A 236 -26.18 11.35 16.45
N THR A 237 -26.87 10.37 15.87
CA THR A 237 -28.00 10.60 14.96
C THR A 237 -29.13 9.63 15.25
N SER A 238 -30.38 10.03 14.93
CA SER A 238 -31.55 9.15 15.00
C SER A 238 -31.58 8.15 13.83
N ALA A 239 -32.29 7.04 14.02
CA ALA A 239 -32.47 6.03 12.98
C ALA A 239 -33.09 6.62 11.70
N ASP A 240 -34.05 7.54 11.86
CA ASP A 240 -34.73 8.20 10.75
C ASP A 240 -33.78 9.05 9.91
N TYR A 241 -32.92 9.84 10.56
CA TYR A 241 -31.90 10.64 9.86
C TYR A 241 -31.02 9.75 8.98
N THR A 242 -30.50 8.64 9.53
CA THR A 242 -29.64 7.73 8.76
C THR A 242 -30.37 6.97 7.67
N LYS A 243 -31.66 6.69 7.85
CA LYS A 243 -32.50 6.04 6.85
C LYS A 243 -32.72 6.98 5.66
N GLN A 244 -33.04 8.25 5.94
CA GLN A 244 -33.20 9.29 4.91
C GLN A 244 -31.90 9.52 4.15
N ALA A 245 -30.77 9.65 4.86
CA ALA A 245 -29.46 9.85 4.24
C ALA A 245 -29.03 8.69 3.32
N ALA A 246 -29.50 7.47 3.60
CA ALA A 246 -29.18 6.26 2.84
C ALA A 246 -30.18 5.92 1.72
N GLU A 247 -31.25 6.70 1.55
CA GLU A 247 -32.35 6.36 0.64
C GLU A 247 -31.88 6.19 -0.81
N HIS A 248 -31.10 7.15 -1.32
CA HIS A 248 -30.55 7.10 -2.66
C HIS A 248 -29.58 5.91 -2.86
N TYR A 249 -28.83 5.54 -1.83
CA TYR A 249 -27.98 4.34 -1.88
C TYR A 249 -28.82 3.07 -2.00
N GLU A 250 -29.90 2.95 -1.21
CA GLU A 250 -30.76 1.78 -1.22
C GLU A 250 -31.47 1.59 -2.57
N GLN A 251 -31.89 2.68 -3.22
CA GLN A 251 -32.46 2.66 -4.57
C GLN A 251 -31.47 2.13 -5.62
N GLN A 252 -30.19 2.49 -5.50
CA GLN A 252 -29.14 2.14 -6.47
C GLN A 252 -28.29 0.93 -6.08
N LYS A 253 -28.62 0.25 -4.97
CA LYS A 253 -27.76 -0.78 -4.36
C LYS A 253 -27.40 -1.90 -5.33
N LYS A 254 -28.38 -2.39 -6.10
CA LYS A 254 -28.18 -3.46 -7.10
C LYS A 254 -27.23 -3.03 -8.21
N ASP A 255 -27.43 -1.84 -8.77
CA ASP A 255 -26.60 -1.31 -9.85
C ASP A 255 -25.18 -1.03 -9.39
N ARG A 256 -25.01 -0.54 -8.16
CA ARG A 256 -23.70 -0.31 -7.55
C ARG A 256 -22.94 -1.61 -7.30
N ILE A 257 -23.62 -2.69 -6.86
CA ILE A 257 -23.03 -4.03 -6.75
C ILE A 257 -22.62 -4.56 -8.12
N ALA A 258 -23.50 -4.44 -9.13
CA ALA A 258 -23.19 -4.89 -10.48
C ALA A 258 -21.98 -4.13 -11.04
N ALA A 259 -21.97 -2.80 -10.90
CA ALA A 259 -20.85 -1.95 -11.32
C ALA A 259 -19.56 -2.31 -10.58
N SER A 260 -19.61 -2.57 -9.27
CA SER A 260 -18.40 -2.94 -8.50
C SER A 260 -17.84 -4.29 -8.93
N ILE A 261 -18.71 -5.26 -9.24
CA ILE A 261 -18.30 -6.57 -9.78
C ILE A 261 -17.68 -6.40 -11.17
N VAL A 262 -18.33 -5.65 -12.07
CA VAL A 262 -17.83 -5.41 -13.44
C VAL A 262 -16.46 -4.75 -13.39
N VAL A 263 -16.29 -3.68 -12.61
CA VAL A 263 -15.01 -3.00 -12.45
C VAL A 263 -13.96 -3.93 -11.83
N GLY A 264 -14.33 -4.73 -10.83
CA GLY A 264 -13.42 -5.70 -10.22
C GLY A 264 -12.94 -6.78 -11.20
N VAL A 265 -13.85 -7.33 -12.02
CA VAL A 265 -13.51 -8.32 -13.05
C VAL A 265 -12.62 -7.71 -14.13
N LEU A 266 -12.98 -6.52 -14.64
CA LEU A 266 -12.18 -5.81 -15.63
C LEU A 266 -10.82 -5.39 -15.07
N GLY A 267 -10.75 -4.99 -13.80
CA GLY A 267 -9.53 -4.70 -13.07
C GLY A 267 -8.62 -5.91 -12.97
N ALA A 268 -9.16 -7.05 -12.56
CA ALA A 268 -8.41 -8.29 -12.43
C ALA A 268 -7.92 -8.87 -13.76
N LEU A 269 -8.71 -8.78 -14.83
CA LEU A 269 -8.35 -9.26 -16.17
C LEU A 269 -7.48 -8.27 -16.94
N GLY A 270 -7.73 -6.97 -16.78
CA GLY A 270 -7.17 -5.92 -17.62
C GLY A 270 -5.65 -5.85 -17.56
N LEU A 271 -5.06 -5.83 -16.37
CA LEU A 271 -3.62 -5.70 -16.22
C LEU A 271 -2.84 -6.94 -16.74
N PRO A 272 -3.20 -8.20 -16.38
CA PRO A 272 -2.54 -9.38 -16.94
C PRO A 272 -2.61 -9.46 -18.46
N LEU A 273 -3.77 -9.13 -19.05
CA LEU A 273 -3.97 -9.13 -20.50
C LEU A 273 -3.16 -8.02 -21.17
N LEU A 274 -3.14 -6.81 -20.59
CA LEU A 274 -2.36 -5.68 -21.08
C LEU A 274 -0.85 -6.00 -21.04
N VAL A 275 -0.33 -6.47 -19.91
CA VAL A 275 1.08 -6.85 -19.77
C VAL A 275 1.45 -7.94 -20.78
N ASN A 276 0.62 -8.97 -20.93
CA ASN A 276 0.88 -10.04 -21.88
C ASN A 276 0.89 -9.53 -23.33
N ARG A 277 -0.09 -8.69 -23.72
CA ARG A 277 -0.10 -8.07 -25.06
C ARG A 277 1.09 -7.17 -25.30
N VAL A 278 1.47 -6.34 -24.34
CA VAL A 278 2.60 -5.42 -24.46
C VAL A 278 3.92 -6.18 -24.62
N VAL A 279 4.17 -7.21 -23.81
CA VAL A 279 5.39 -8.02 -23.88
C VAL A 279 5.51 -8.80 -25.20
N GLN A 280 4.39 -9.32 -25.71
CA GLN A 280 4.37 -10.10 -26.95
C GLN A 280 4.34 -9.24 -28.22
N SER A 281 4.01 -7.95 -28.11
CA SER A 281 3.92 -7.07 -29.27
C SER A 281 5.29 -6.89 -29.95
N PRO A 282 5.39 -7.02 -31.29
CA PRO A 282 6.64 -6.76 -32.01
C PRO A 282 6.93 -5.26 -32.20
N ALA A 283 5.98 -4.37 -31.83
CA ALA A 283 6.09 -2.95 -32.10
C ALA A 283 7.29 -2.31 -31.37
N LYS A 284 8.09 -1.57 -32.15
CA LYS A 284 9.34 -0.92 -31.69
C LYS A 284 9.20 0.60 -31.47
N THR A 285 8.04 1.17 -31.81
CA THR A 285 7.73 2.62 -31.79
C THR A 285 6.34 2.86 -31.16
N GLY A 286 6.01 4.13 -30.89
CA GLY A 286 4.70 4.55 -30.39
C GLY A 286 4.39 4.14 -28.94
N LEU A 287 3.09 4.11 -28.61
CA LEU A 287 2.55 3.84 -27.27
C LEU A 287 3.06 2.52 -26.68
N VAL A 288 3.14 1.46 -27.49
CA VAL A 288 3.62 0.14 -27.04
C VAL A 288 5.07 0.22 -26.55
N LYS A 289 5.95 0.97 -27.22
CA LYS A 289 7.34 1.17 -26.76
C LYS A 289 7.38 1.86 -25.40
N SER A 290 6.53 2.86 -25.20
CA SER A 290 6.40 3.55 -23.91
C SER A 290 5.91 2.61 -22.82
N LEU A 291 4.90 1.78 -23.10
CA LEU A 291 4.41 0.77 -22.17
C LEU A 291 5.47 -0.31 -21.87
N LYS A 292 6.26 -0.74 -22.86
CA LYS A 292 7.38 -1.67 -22.66
C LYS A 292 8.44 -1.12 -21.69
N ARG A 293 8.68 0.20 -21.70
CA ARG A 293 9.60 0.83 -20.72
C ARG A 293 9.08 0.77 -19.29
N LEU A 294 7.77 0.60 -19.10
CA LEU A 294 7.15 0.45 -17.78
C LEU A 294 7.11 -1.01 -17.29
N MET A 295 7.38 -2.01 -18.14
CA MET A 295 7.34 -3.43 -17.77
C MET A 295 8.17 -3.80 -16.53
N PRO A 296 9.38 -3.25 -16.32
CA PRO A 296 10.14 -3.50 -15.09
C PRO A 296 9.37 -3.17 -13.82
N ALA A 297 8.45 -2.19 -13.89
CA ALA A 297 7.65 -1.71 -12.79
C ALA A 297 6.55 -2.72 -12.36
N PHE A 298 6.18 -3.65 -13.24
CA PHE A 298 5.16 -4.68 -13.01
C PHE A 298 5.76 -6.04 -12.60
N ASN A 299 7.09 -6.16 -12.52
CA ASN A 299 7.73 -7.39 -12.06
C ASN A 299 7.42 -7.66 -10.60
N TYR A 300 6.93 -8.87 -10.33
CA TYR A 300 6.70 -9.37 -8.99
C TYR A 300 8.01 -9.54 -8.21
N SER A 301 7.98 -9.20 -6.93
CA SER A 301 9.08 -9.49 -6.02
C SER A 301 9.10 -10.99 -5.74
N ASN A 302 10.19 -11.66 -6.09
CA ASN A 302 10.37 -13.11 -5.97
C ASN A 302 9.30 -13.96 -6.69
N ALA A 303 8.52 -13.39 -7.60
CA ALA A 303 7.42 -14.06 -8.32
C ALA A 303 6.15 -14.38 -7.52
N ILE A 304 5.97 -13.78 -6.35
CA ILE A 304 4.82 -14.06 -5.45
C ILE A 304 4.16 -12.79 -4.98
N PHE A 305 4.97 -11.79 -4.64
CA PHE A 305 4.42 -10.55 -4.13
C PHE A 305 4.29 -9.54 -5.24
N MET A 306 3.11 -8.93 -5.29
CA MET A 306 2.80 -7.91 -6.29
C MET A 306 3.83 -6.79 -6.22
N SER A 307 4.19 -6.27 -7.39
CA SER A 307 4.95 -5.04 -7.47
C SER A 307 4.12 -3.86 -6.92
N LYS A 308 4.79 -2.76 -6.57
CA LYS A 308 4.12 -1.51 -6.16
C LYS A 308 3.03 -1.08 -7.16
N TRP A 309 3.29 -1.22 -8.45
CA TRP A 309 2.38 -0.76 -9.51
C TRP A 309 1.23 -1.74 -9.77
N VAL A 310 1.48 -3.04 -9.63
CA VAL A 310 0.41 -4.04 -9.67
C VAL A 310 -0.53 -3.83 -8.47
N LEU A 311 0.03 -3.59 -7.27
CA LEU A 311 -0.76 -3.27 -6.09
C LEU A 311 -1.52 -1.94 -6.25
N LEU A 312 -0.92 -0.91 -6.84
CA LEU A 312 -1.60 0.36 -7.11
C LEU A 312 -2.81 0.16 -8.04
N TRP A 313 -2.61 -0.55 -9.16
CA TRP A 313 -3.69 -0.91 -10.08
C TRP A 313 -4.82 -1.66 -9.35
N ASN A 314 -4.43 -2.65 -8.55
CA ASN A 314 -5.35 -3.46 -7.78
C ASN A 314 -6.13 -2.61 -6.77
N LEU A 315 -5.48 -1.66 -6.09
CA LEU A 315 -6.16 -0.80 -5.14
C LEU A 315 -7.21 0.06 -5.83
N PHE A 316 -6.89 0.66 -6.97
CA PHE A 316 -7.89 1.44 -7.70
C PHE A 316 -9.07 0.58 -8.14
N ALA A 317 -8.81 -0.50 -8.89
CA ALA A 317 -9.88 -1.25 -9.54
C ALA A 317 -10.64 -2.19 -8.58
N ASN A 318 -9.93 -2.83 -7.65
CA ASN A 318 -10.43 -3.97 -6.89
C ASN A 318 -10.65 -3.68 -5.39
N TYR A 319 -10.20 -2.53 -4.89
CA TYR A 319 -10.37 -2.15 -3.48
C TYR A 319 -11.16 -0.83 -3.34
N LEU A 320 -10.62 0.28 -3.83
CA LEU A 320 -11.19 1.61 -3.70
C LEU A 320 -12.52 1.75 -4.44
N THR A 321 -12.61 1.32 -5.71
CA THR A 321 -13.88 1.43 -6.44
C THR A 321 -15.01 0.64 -5.75
N PRO A 322 -14.83 -0.63 -5.35
CA PRO A 322 -15.83 -1.34 -4.56
C PRO A 322 -16.15 -0.66 -3.23
N GLU A 323 -15.16 -0.14 -2.52
CA GLU A 323 -15.40 0.56 -1.25
C GLU A 323 -16.26 1.82 -1.44
N PHE A 324 -15.95 2.65 -2.44
CA PHE A 324 -16.74 3.85 -2.77
C PHE A 324 -18.16 3.51 -3.20
N LEU A 325 -18.34 2.48 -4.04
CA LEU A 325 -19.66 2.04 -4.48
C LEU A 325 -20.48 1.45 -3.32
N SER A 326 -19.81 0.88 -2.31
CA SER A 326 -20.45 0.36 -1.11
C SER A 326 -20.82 1.44 -0.09
N CYS A 327 -20.32 2.68 -0.21
CA CYS A 327 -20.63 3.75 0.74
C CYS A 327 -22.15 4.06 0.77
N ARG A 328 -22.71 4.09 1.97
CA ARG A 328 -24.16 4.14 2.22
C ARG A 328 -24.73 5.55 2.14
N ASP A 329 -23.90 6.57 2.37
CA ASP A 329 -24.30 7.97 2.26
C ASP A 329 -23.10 8.88 1.90
N SER A 330 -23.37 10.18 1.72
CA SER A 330 -22.37 11.18 1.35
C SER A 330 -21.31 11.43 2.44
N ASN A 331 -21.65 11.19 3.71
CA ASN A 331 -20.73 11.34 4.83
C ASN A 331 -19.72 10.18 4.84
N GLU A 332 -20.18 8.95 4.57
CA GLU A 332 -19.32 7.77 4.40
C GLU A 332 -18.42 7.91 3.18
N VAL A 333 -18.93 8.38 2.03
CA VAL A 333 -18.12 8.64 0.82
C VAL A 333 -16.98 9.61 1.14
N ARG A 334 -17.29 10.73 1.78
CA ARG A 334 -16.29 11.75 2.15
C ARG A 334 -15.24 11.18 3.10
N GLU A 335 -15.69 10.49 4.15
CA GLU A 335 -14.79 9.87 5.13
C GLU A 335 -13.89 8.83 4.47
N THR A 336 -14.44 7.99 3.60
CA THR A 336 -13.70 6.99 2.82
C THR A 336 -12.69 7.68 1.91
N ALA A 337 -13.09 8.72 1.17
CA ALA A 337 -12.20 9.47 0.29
C ALA A 337 -11.00 10.05 1.04
N TRP A 338 -11.26 10.63 2.22
CA TRP A 338 -10.20 11.19 3.05
C TRP A 338 -9.28 10.10 3.60
N LYS A 339 -9.84 9.08 4.26
CA LYS A 339 -9.06 8.01 4.90
C LYS A 339 -8.23 7.23 3.89
N GLU A 340 -8.85 6.78 2.80
CA GLU A 340 -8.18 5.99 1.78
C GLU A 340 -7.25 6.83 0.89
N GLY A 341 -7.58 8.11 0.67
CA GLY A 341 -6.71 9.05 -0.02
C GLY A 341 -5.42 9.30 0.76
N VAL A 342 -5.52 9.59 2.07
CA VAL A 342 -4.36 9.77 2.95
C VAL A 342 -3.59 8.45 3.11
N ALA A 343 -4.27 7.33 3.32
CA ALA A 343 -3.64 6.00 3.39
C ALA A 343 -2.86 5.67 2.13
N SER A 344 -3.46 5.87 0.95
CA SER A 344 -2.80 5.63 -0.33
C SER A 344 -1.63 6.59 -0.56
N ALA A 345 -1.76 7.88 -0.24
CA ALA A 345 -0.68 8.84 -0.36
C ALA A 345 0.50 8.50 0.55
N LEU A 346 0.24 8.16 1.81
CA LEU A 346 1.29 7.78 2.77
C LEU A 346 1.92 6.43 2.42
N TYR A 347 1.15 5.47 1.93
CA TYR A 347 1.65 4.18 1.52
C TYR A 347 2.51 4.25 0.24
N PHE A 348 2.07 4.99 -0.77
CA PHE A 348 2.80 5.08 -2.05
C PHE A 348 3.88 6.18 -2.08
N GLY A 349 3.84 7.17 -1.19
CA GLY A 349 4.81 8.26 -1.16
C GLY A 349 5.31 8.66 0.23
N GLY A 350 4.55 8.39 1.30
CA GLY A 350 4.88 8.78 2.67
C GLY A 350 6.18 8.16 3.18
N ASP A 351 6.42 6.88 2.94
CA ASP A 351 7.69 6.23 3.35
C ASP A 351 8.91 6.94 2.74
N ASP A 352 8.85 7.32 1.46
CA ASP A 352 9.93 8.06 0.79
C ASP A 352 10.10 9.46 1.38
N VAL A 353 9.00 10.13 1.73
CA VAL A 353 9.03 11.47 2.34
C VAL A 353 9.60 11.41 3.75
N PHE A 354 9.07 10.55 4.62
CA PHE A 354 9.50 10.44 6.02
C PHE A 354 10.91 9.88 6.14
N ALA A 355 11.27 8.87 5.34
CA ALA A 355 12.65 8.40 5.29
C ALA A 355 13.59 9.50 4.81
N GLY A 356 13.16 10.32 3.85
CA GLY A 356 13.93 11.47 3.37
C GLY A 356 14.14 12.55 4.43
N LEU A 357 13.07 12.92 5.13
CA LEU A 357 13.11 13.89 6.23
C LEU A 357 13.95 13.39 7.41
N GLY A 358 13.76 12.13 7.81
CA GLY A 358 14.55 11.50 8.87
C GLY A 358 16.03 11.42 8.50
N ALA A 359 16.35 11.06 7.26
CA ALA A 359 17.73 11.06 6.77
C ALA A 359 18.36 12.46 6.77
N ALA A 360 17.60 13.50 6.39
CA ALA A 360 18.06 14.88 6.44
C ALA A 360 18.32 15.34 7.89
N TRP A 361 17.41 15.01 8.81
CA TRP A 361 17.54 15.30 10.24
C TRP A 361 18.76 14.61 10.85
N ILE A 362 18.93 13.30 10.60
CA ILE A 362 20.12 12.53 11.03
C ILE A 362 21.39 13.18 10.48
N THR A 363 21.41 13.57 9.20
CA THR A 363 22.60 14.17 8.58
C THR A 363 22.95 15.54 9.17
N ARG A 364 21.95 16.34 9.54
CA ARG A 364 22.15 17.63 10.23
C ARG A 364 22.73 17.45 11.63
N ASN A 365 22.25 16.44 12.36
CA ASN A 365 22.59 16.22 13.77
C ASN A 365 23.71 15.19 13.99
N ALA A 366 24.25 14.58 12.93
CA ALA A 366 25.33 13.60 13.02
C ALA A 366 26.67 14.26 13.39
N SER A 367 27.45 13.60 14.24
CA SER A 367 28.82 14.00 14.58
C SER A 367 29.73 14.03 13.34
N GLY A 368 30.79 14.83 13.37
CA GLY A 368 31.66 15.10 12.21
C GLY A 368 32.19 13.83 11.50
N HIS A 369 32.50 12.77 12.25
CA HIS A 369 32.95 11.49 11.69
C HIS A 369 31.84 10.76 10.92
N VAL A 370 30.62 10.71 11.48
CA VAL A 370 29.44 10.10 10.84
C VAL A 370 29.02 10.92 9.62
N LYS A 371 29.06 12.25 9.69
CA LYS A 371 28.77 13.15 8.57
C LYS A 371 29.73 12.92 7.39
N LYS A 372 31.03 12.73 7.66
CA LYS A 372 32.04 12.37 6.64
C LYS A 372 31.79 10.99 6.02
N GLN A 373 31.33 10.00 6.79
CA GLN A 373 30.94 8.69 6.25
C GLN A 373 29.66 8.76 5.42
N LEU A 374 28.66 9.52 5.88
CA LEU A 374 27.39 9.73 5.17
C LEU A 374 27.57 10.44 3.82
N ALA A 375 28.48 11.43 3.76
CA ALA A 375 28.79 12.16 2.53
C ALA A 375 29.42 11.26 1.43
N LYS A 376 30.06 10.16 1.82
CA LYS A 376 30.67 9.20 0.88
C LYS A 376 29.65 8.26 0.24
N ILE A 377 28.42 8.21 0.74
CA ILE A 377 27.41 7.26 0.28
C ILE A 377 26.48 7.96 -0.72
N PRO A 378 26.35 7.47 -1.96
CA PRO A 378 25.48 8.05 -2.97
C PRO A 378 23.98 8.04 -2.63
N LEU A 379 23.59 7.41 -1.52
CA LEU A 379 22.21 7.28 -1.05
C LEU A 379 21.60 8.60 -0.58
N LEU A 380 22.44 9.54 -0.13
CA LEU A 380 22.03 10.90 0.21
C LEU A 380 22.24 11.87 -0.97
N LYS A 381 22.80 11.41 -2.09
CA LYS A 381 22.88 12.26 -3.30
C LYS A 381 21.46 12.38 -3.88
N PRO A 382 20.90 13.59 -3.93
CA PRO A 382 19.58 13.80 -4.48
C PRO A 382 19.56 13.34 -5.93
N ARG A 383 18.75 12.31 -6.23
CA ARG A 383 18.75 11.72 -7.58
C ARG A 383 17.50 12.05 -8.39
N ARG A 384 16.51 12.76 -7.81
CA ARG A 384 15.34 13.28 -8.53
C ARG A 384 14.92 14.62 -7.95
N GLN A 385 14.70 15.60 -8.83
CA GLN A 385 13.80 16.72 -8.55
C GLN A 385 12.41 16.12 -8.40
N TRP A 386 11.87 16.14 -7.19
CA TRP A 386 10.45 15.94 -6.99
C TRP A 386 9.72 17.22 -7.43
N LEU A 387 8.43 17.12 -7.76
CA LEU A 387 7.58 18.16 -8.36
C LEU A 387 7.59 19.52 -7.64
N LEU A 388 8.15 19.61 -6.43
CA LEU A 388 8.24 20.82 -5.59
C LEU A 388 9.69 21.24 -5.27
N ASN A 389 10.64 21.13 -6.22
CA ASN A 389 12.06 21.51 -6.05
C ASN A 389 12.82 20.84 -4.88
N GLY A 390 12.17 19.95 -4.14
CA GLY A 390 12.70 19.20 -3.02
C GLY A 390 13.50 17.99 -3.46
N LYS A 391 14.70 17.87 -2.89
CA LYS A 391 15.69 16.82 -3.13
C LYS A 391 15.59 15.77 -2.02
N LEU A 392 14.61 14.86 -2.10
CA LEU A 392 14.39 13.81 -1.08
C LEU A 392 15.13 12.50 -1.44
N PRO A 393 15.90 11.90 -0.52
CA PRO A 393 16.50 10.59 -0.74
C PRO A 393 15.44 9.48 -0.61
N LEU A 394 15.35 8.60 -1.61
CA LEU A 394 14.33 7.55 -1.74
C LEU A 394 14.51 6.42 -0.69
N ALA A 395 13.40 5.90 -0.13
CA ALA A 395 13.36 4.80 0.85
C ALA A 395 13.79 3.43 0.29
N GLN A 396 13.99 3.29 -1.03
CA GLN A 396 14.79 2.18 -1.62
C GLN A 396 16.23 2.10 -1.07
N SER A 397 16.61 3.03 -0.20
CA SER A 397 17.87 3.10 0.50
C SER A 397 18.16 1.88 1.37
N LEU A 398 17.20 1.28 2.09
CA LEU A 398 17.55 0.20 3.03
C LEU A 398 18.15 -1.03 2.33
N MET A 399 17.55 -1.47 1.21
CA MET A 399 18.08 -2.60 0.42
C MET A 399 19.43 -2.26 -0.24
N ARG A 400 19.62 -1.01 -0.70
CA ARG A 400 20.90 -0.57 -1.26
C ARG A 400 22.00 -0.46 -0.18
N VAL A 401 21.68 0.11 0.97
CA VAL A 401 22.58 0.15 2.13
C VAL A 401 22.93 -1.26 2.57
N TYR A 402 21.93 -2.14 2.64
CA TYR A 402 22.15 -3.55 2.95
C TYR A 402 23.10 -4.22 1.95
N GLN A 403 22.94 -3.95 0.65
CA GLN A 403 23.82 -4.43 -0.40
C GLN A 403 25.25 -3.87 -0.25
N GLU A 404 25.40 -2.57 -0.02
CA GLU A 404 26.72 -1.93 0.09
C GLU A 404 27.48 -2.34 1.37
N THR A 405 26.76 -2.58 2.46
CA THR A 405 27.34 -2.92 3.77
C THR A 405 27.48 -4.43 4.01
N GLY A 406 27.10 -5.27 3.03
CA GLY A 406 27.24 -6.72 3.12
C GLY A 406 26.43 -7.34 4.25
N ALA A 407 25.24 -6.81 4.53
CA ALA A 407 24.35 -7.30 5.58
C ALA A 407 24.87 -7.17 7.03
N ASN A 408 25.97 -6.47 7.28
CA ASN A 408 26.56 -6.41 8.62
C ASN A 408 25.68 -5.58 9.59
N PRO A 409 25.02 -6.21 10.59
CA PRO A 409 24.13 -5.49 11.51
C PRO A 409 24.86 -4.50 12.42
N LYS A 410 26.19 -4.65 12.57
CA LYS A 410 27.02 -3.72 13.34
C LYS A 410 27.45 -2.51 12.50
N HIS A 411 27.32 -2.56 11.17
CA HIS A 411 27.70 -1.46 10.29
C HIS A 411 26.88 -0.20 10.61
N PRO A 412 27.52 0.95 10.95
CA PRO A 412 26.80 2.17 11.36
C PRO A 412 25.73 2.61 10.36
N LEU A 413 26.06 2.59 9.07
CA LEU A 413 25.14 2.93 7.98
C LEU A 413 23.91 2.04 7.91
N TYR A 414 24.09 0.73 8.06
CA TYR A 414 22.97 -0.21 8.08
C TYR A 414 22.08 0.02 9.31
N ARG A 415 22.67 0.28 10.49
CA ARG A 415 21.90 0.64 11.69
C ARG A 415 21.10 1.91 11.48
N LEU A 416 21.70 2.96 10.92
CA LEU A 416 21.02 4.23 10.64
C LEU A 416 19.88 4.05 9.63
N ALA A 417 20.12 3.37 8.51
CA ALA A 417 19.09 3.12 7.51
C ALA A 417 17.94 2.28 8.06
N ARG A 418 18.26 1.25 8.86
CA ARG A 418 17.26 0.39 9.52
C ARG A 418 16.44 1.20 10.53
N ASN A 419 17.08 2.00 11.36
CA ASN A 419 16.38 2.82 12.36
C ASN A 419 15.50 3.87 11.68
N ASN A 420 15.98 4.51 10.61
CA ASN A 420 15.19 5.46 9.82
C ASN A 420 13.95 4.80 9.20
N ALA A 421 14.08 3.58 8.68
CA ALA A 421 12.94 2.81 8.16
C ALA A 421 11.91 2.44 9.25
N TRP A 422 12.35 2.12 10.47
CA TRP A 422 11.43 1.89 11.59
C TRP A 422 10.78 3.19 12.07
N TRP A 423 11.53 4.29 12.12
CA TRP A 423 10.98 5.60 12.46
C TRP A 423 9.91 6.06 11.46
N SER A 424 10.15 5.91 10.15
CA SER A 424 9.15 6.24 9.13
C SER A 424 7.90 5.37 9.26
N LEU A 425 8.07 4.09 9.61
CA LEU A 425 6.96 3.18 9.89
C LEU A 425 6.14 3.67 11.09
N VAL A 426 6.78 3.98 12.22
CA VAL A 426 6.11 4.46 13.44
C VAL A 426 5.35 5.77 13.17
N ILE A 427 5.96 6.72 12.44
CA ILE A 427 5.31 7.98 12.07
C ILE A 427 4.08 7.72 11.18
N THR A 428 4.23 6.83 10.20
CA THR A 428 3.12 6.44 9.31
C THR A 428 1.99 5.78 10.09
N VAL A 429 2.32 4.91 11.05
CA VAL A 429 1.33 4.29 11.96
C VAL A 429 0.64 5.34 12.83
N ALA A 430 1.37 6.27 13.42
CA ALA A 430 0.78 7.33 14.24
C ALA A 430 -0.18 8.21 13.43
N LEU A 431 0.23 8.59 12.21
CA LEU A 431 -0.59 9.40 11.30
C LEU A 431 -1.84 8.65 10.85
N LEU A 432 -1.68 7.45 10.31
CA LEU A 432 -2.79 6.67 9.75
C LEU A 432 -3.71 6.08 10.81
N GLY A 433 -3.14 5.52 11.89
CA GLY A 433 -3.89 4.81 12.92
C GLY A 433 -4.60 5.75 13.89
N PHE A 434 -4.05 6.95 14.16
CA PHE A 434 -4.58 7.82 15.21
C PHE A 434 -4.93 9.22 14.72
N ILE A 435 -4.00 9.94 14.10
CA ILE A 435 -4.22 11.36 13.76
C ILE A 435 -5.30 11.52 12.69
N THR A 436 -5.17 10.85 11.55
CA THR A 436 -6.14 10.92 10.45
C THR A 436 -7.55 10.50 10.89
N PRO A 437 -7.73 9.39 11.63
CA PRO A 437 -9.05 8.99 12.11
C PRO A 437 -9.64 9.95 13.14
N LEU A 438 -8.84 10.47 14.08
CA LEU A 438 -9.32 11.44 15.07
C LEU A 438 -9.79 12.74 14.41
N LEU A 439 -8.99 13.29 13.49
CA LEU A 439 -9.37 14.49 12.74
C LEU A 439 -10.65 14.28 11.93
N ASN A 440 -10.73 13.14 11.25
CA ASN A 440 -11.93 12.81 10.47
C ASN A 440 -13.16 12.59 11.37
N ASN A 441 -13.01 11.93 12.52
CA ASN A 441 -14.10 11.69 13.47
C ASN A 441 -14.60 13.02 14.07
N TRP A 442 -13.67 13.92 14.42
CA TRP A 442 -13.99 15.27 14.87
C TRP A 442 -14.77 16.04 13.80
N TYR A 443 -14.26 16.08 12.56
CA TYR A 443 -14.90 16.81 11.47
C TYR A 443 -16.27 16.23 11.09
N THR A 444 -16.41 14.89 11.11
CA THR A 444 -17.71 14.23 10.90
C THR A 444 -18.70 14.58 11.98
N LYS A 445 -18.28 14.56 13.25
CA LYS A 445 -19.16 14.99 14.36
C LYS A 445 -19.62 16.44 14.19
N GLN A 446 -18.71 17.37 13.90
CA GLN A 446 -19.06 18.79 13.72
C GLN A 446 -20.07 18.99 12.59
N LYS A 447 -19.84 18.37 11.44
CA LYS A 447 -20.74 18.46 10.29
C LYS A 447 -22.14 17.92 10.63
N ILE A 448 -22.22 16.73 11.22
CA ILE A 448 -23.50 16.13 11.59
C ILE A 448 -24.26 16.99 12.61
N MET A 449 -23.57 17.52 13.61
CA MET A 449 -24.20 18.42 14.59
C MET A 449 -24.75 19.69 13.93
N SER A 450 -24.05 20.25 12.93
CA SER A 450 -24.55 21.41 12.18
C SER A 450 -25.75 21.11 11.28
N GLU A 451 -25.91 19.87 10.83
CA GLU A 451 -27.06 19.44 10.02
C GLU A 451 -28.30 19.12 10.87
N ILE A 452 -28.09 18.63 12.09
CA ILE A 452 -29.19 18.25 13.01
C ILE A 452 -29.66 19.43 13.85
N THR A 453 -28.78 20.40 14.14
CA THR A 453 -29.19 21.61 14.84
C THR A 453 -30.20 22.32 13.94
N PRO A 454 -31.48 22.46 14.36
CA PRO A 454 -32.47 23.13 13.54
C PRO A 454 -31.90 24.49 13.18
N GLN A 455 -31.83 24.80 11.88
CA GLN A 455 -31.61 26.17 11.45
C GLN A 455 -32.71 26.97 12.11
N GLN A 456 -32.38 27.72 13.18
CA GLN A 456 -33.31 28.68 13.73
C GLN A 456 -33.76 29.49 12.52
N PRO A 457 -35.08 29.57 12.24
CA PRO A 457 -35.55 30.41 11.16
C PRO A 457 -34.98 31.80 11.45
N THR A 458 -34.06 32.25 10.60
CA THR A 458 -33.67 33.65 10.55
C THR A 458 -34.95 34.39 10.26
N ASP A 459 -35.56 34.94 11.31
CA ASP A 459 -36.82 35.65 11.22
C ASP A 459 -36.64 36.75 10.16
N PRO A 460 -37.29 36.65 8.99
CA PRO A 460 -37.14 37.64 7.94
C PRO A 460 -37.69 39.02 8.37
N ARG A 461 -38.29 39.13 9.57
CA ARG A 461 -38.80 40.38 10.13
C ARG A 461 -37.76 41.21 10.87
N ILE A 462 -36.54 40.71 11.14
CA ILE A 462 -35.47 41.53 11.72
C ILE A 462 -34.65 42.16 10.59
N ASN A 463 -35.23 43.19 9.98
CA ASN A 463 -34.54 44.08 9.05
C ASN A 463 -33.63 45.01 9.88
N PRO A 464 -32.28 44.95 9.80
CA PRO A 464 -31.39 45.74 10.66
C PRO A 464 -31.38 47.25 10.38
N THR A 465 -32.21 47.73 9.44
CA THR A 465 -32.24 49.13 8.98
C THR A 465 -33.33 49.99 9.60
N ALA A 466 -34.20 49.45 10.46
CA ALA A 466 -35.15 50.27 11.20
C ALA A 466 -34.47 50.88 12.45
N ARG A 467 -34.02 52.13 12.34
CA ARG A 467 -33.59 52.94 13.49
C ARG A 467 -34.64 52.87 14.60
N PRO A 468 -34.24 52.61 15.87
CA PRO A 468 -35.17 52.65 16.98
C PRO A 468 -35.63 54.09 17.20
N ARG A 469 -36.92 54.38 16.99
CA ARG A 469 -37.53 55.57 17.56
C ARG A 469 -37.61 55.38 19.07
N HIS A 470 -37.04 56.33 19.78
CA HIS A 470 -37.12 56.45 21.23
C HIS A 470 -38.55 56.26 21.73
N ALA A 471 -38.74 55.34 22.67
CA ALA A 471 -39.85 55.31 23.60
C ALA A 471 -39.30 55.08 25.01
N PRO A 472 -39.95 55.63 26.05
CA PRO A 472 -39.28 56.01 27.28
C PRO A 472 -39.14 54.85 28.27
N ARG A 473 -38.07 54.95 29.07
CA ARG A 473 -37.82 54.19 30.31
C ARG A 473 -39.06 54.20 31.21
N SER A 474 -39.56 53.02 31.58
CA SER A 474 -40.07 52.75 32.94
C SER A 474 -40.17 51.24 33.18
N GLY A 475 -39.83 50.80 34.41
CA GLY A 475 -40.16 49.47 34.92
C GLY A 475 -38.98 48.50 35.04
N TYR A 476 -38.32 48.51 36.19
CA TYR A 476 -37.49 47.40 36.65
C TYR A 476 -38.38 46.16 36.80
N GLY A 477 -38.20 45.17 35.93
CA GLY A 477 -38.76 43.82 36.05
C GLY A 477 -37.62 42.83 36.15
N HIS A 478 -37.59 42.07 37.25
CA HIS A 478 -36.62 41.02 37.54
C HIS A 478 -36.44 40.04 36.37
N PRO A 479 -35.21 39.57 36.09
CA PRO A 479 -35.02 38.46 35.15
C PRO A 479 -35.67 37.18 35.71
N PRO A 480 -36.36 36.38 34.87
CA PRO A 480 -36.86 35.07 35.28
C PRO A 480 -35.68 34.14 35.60
N PRO A 481 -35.82 33.22 36.59
CA PRO A 481 -34.78 32.28 36.91
C PRO A 481 -34.55 31.31 35.74
N LEU A 482 -33.27 31.03 35.46
CA LEU A 482 -32.84 30.02 34.50
C LEU A 482 -33.40 28.65 34.88
N PRO A 483 -33.77 27.79 33.90
CA PRO A 483 -34.17 26.42 34.18
C PRO A 483 -32.99 25.64 34.75
N ALA A 484 -33.20 25.03 35.92
CA ALA A 484 -32.26 24.13 36.55
C ALA A 484 -32.03 22.88 35.67
N TRP A 485 -30.77 22.61 35.36
CA TRP A 485 -30.34 21.34 34.78
C TRP A 485 -30.50 20.23 35.82
N PRO A 486 -31.08 19.06 35.49
CA PRO A 486 -31.08 17.94 36.40
C PRO A 486 -29.66 17.36 36.52
N LEU A 487 -29.08 17.50 37.70
CA LEU A 487 -27.92 16.74 38.15
C LEU A 487 -28.33 15.27 38.29
N GLU A 488 -27.80 14.42 37.40
CA GLU A 488 -27.84 12.97 37.58
C GLU A 488 -27.15 12.60 38.90
N THR A 489 -27.90 11.97 39.80
CA THR A 489 -27.37 11.32 40.99
C THR A 489 -26.87 9.91 40.62
N PRO A 490 -25.68 9.49 41.09
CA PRO A 490 -25.20 8.14 40.86
C PRO A 490 -25.97 7.16 41.74
N SER A 491 -26.58 6.15 41.12
CA SER A 491 -27.25 5.05 41.79
C SER A 491 -26.27 4.24 42.64
N ARG A 492 -26.67 4.14 43.90
CA ARG A 492 -26.13 3.39 45.04
C ARG A 492 -25.73 1.96 44.66
N ARG A 493 -24.50 1.57 45.01
CA ARG A 493 -24.08 0.17 45.19
C ARG A 493 -24.94 -0.49 46.27
N VAL A 494 -25.63 -1.56 45.90
CA VAL A 494 -26.07 -2.64 46.80
C VAL A 494 -25.00 -3.72 46.61
N GLY A 495 -24.20 -4.14 47.60
CA GLY A 495 -24.59 -4.61 48.92
C GLY A 495 -24.42 -6.14 48.90
N LEU A 496 -23.17 -6.61 48.95
CA LEU A 496 -22.83 -8.02 49.12
C LEU A 496 -23.09 -8.41 50.59
N THR A 497 -23.97 -9.37 50.81
CA THR A 497 -24.08 -10.11 52.08
C THR A 497 -23.28 -11.40 52.00
N PRO A 498 -22.51 -11.76 53.06
CA PRO A 498 -21.86 -13.05 53.20
C PRO A 498 -22.61 -13.93 54.20
N THR A 499 -22.96 -15.15 53.80
CA THR A 499 -23.23 -16.33 54.65
C THR A 499 -23.15 -17.52 53.68
N GLY A 500 -22.64 -18.71 53.97
CA GLY A 500 -22.05 -19.30 55.15
C GLY A 500 -21.64 -20.72 54.73
N THR A 501 -20.54 -21.19 55.29
CA THR A 501 -20.02 -22.57 55.23
C THR A 501 -21.05 -23.65 55.57
N ASN A 502 -21.12 -24.77 54.82
CA ASN A 502 -20.70 -26.09 55.32
C ASN A 502 -20.96 -27.28 54.37
N ARG A 503 -19.98 -28.19 54.40
CA ARG A 503 -20.06 -29.68 54.36
C ARG A 503 -20.30 -30.43 53.03
N THR A 504 -19.19 -31.01 52.55
CA THR A 504 -18.92 -32.46 52.38
C THR A 504 -20.07 -33.42 52.03
N GLY A 505 -19.84 -34.26 51.02
CA GLY A 505 -20.40 -35.61 50.96
C GLY A 505 -20.38 -36.27 49.57
N VAL A 506 -19.38 -37.15 49.38
CA VAL A 506 -19.24 -38.24 48.37
C VAL A 506 -19.15 -37.86 46.90
#